data_AF-A0A938N7M7-F1
#
_entry.id   AF-A0A938N7M7-F1
#
_cell.length_a   1.000
_cell.length_b   1.000
_cell.length_c   1.000
_cell.angle_alpha   90.00
_cell.angle_beta   90.00
_cell.angle_gamma   90.00
#
_symmetry.space_group_name_H-M   'P 1'
#
loop_
_entity.id
_entity.type
_entity.pdbx_description
1 polymer ?
#
loop_
_entity_poly.entity_id
_entity_poly.type
_entity_poly.pdbx_seq_one_letter_code
_entity_poly.pdbx_strand_id
1 'polypeptide(L)' 'PMNAYLVIILVAIRRWDPQAGLGTLIALLLPYCMWALVLWTAFLVAWNALEIPLGT' A
#
# COMPACT_ATOMS: atom_id res chain seq x y z
N PRO A 1 4.43 -7.34 -17.50
CA PRO A 1 3.07 -7.74 -17.92
C PRO A 1 2.04 -7.83 -16.77
N MET A 2 2.48 -7.86 -15.49
CA MET A 2 1.66 -7.37 -14.38
C MET A 2 2.01 -5.91 -14.09
N ASN A 3 0.97 -5.07 -14.01
CA ASN A 3 0.94 -3.69 -13.51
C ASN A 3 1.68 -2.61 -14.35
N ALA A 4 1.02 -2.13 -15.41
CA ALA A 4 1.44 -0.94 -16.16
C ALA A 4 1.58 0.33 -15.30
N TYR A 5 0.88 0.43 -14.17
CA TYR A 5 0.96 1.56 -13.23
C TYR A 5 2.33 1.65 -12.53
N LEU A 6 2.92 0.50 -12.16
CA LEU A 6 4.25 0.47 -11.53
C LEU A 6 5.32 1.06 -12.45
N VAL A 7 5.24 0.78 -13.76
CA VAL A 7 6.17 1.34 -14.75
C VAL A 7 6.00 2.85 -14.88
N ILE A 8 4.77 3.35 -14.90
CA ILE A 8 4.46 4.79 -14.99
C ILE A 8 4.97 5.53 -13.75
N ILE A 9 4.70 5.01 -12.55
CA ILE A 9 5.18 5.60 -11.29
C ILE A 9 6.70 5.63 -11.24
N LEU A 10 7.37 4.59 -11.73
CA LEU A 10 8.83 4.51 -11.76
C LEU A 10 9.46 5.53 -12.70
N VAL A 11 8.84 5.77 -13.87
CA VAL A 11 9.25 6.84 -14.78
C VAL A 11 9.01 8.22 -14.15
N ALA A 12 7.92 8.41 -13.41
CA ALA A 12 7.62 9.67 -12.72
C ALA A 12 8.62 9.99 -11.59
N ILE A 13 8.98 8.99 -10.78
CA ILE A 13 9.96 9.14 -9.69
C ILE A 13 11.40 9.26 -10.21
N ARG A 14 11.74 8.59 -11.33
CA ARG A 14 13.03 8.77 -12.01
C ARG A 14 13.32 10.20 -12.44
N ARG A 15 12.29 11.03 -12.61
CA ARG A 15 12.44 12.46 -12.94
C ARG A 15 13.00 13.27 -11.77
N TRP A 16 12.78 12.82 -10.53
CA TRP A 16 13.25 13.48 -9.30
C TRP A 16 14.49 12.79 -8.73
N ASP A 17 14.59 11.47 -8.84
CA ASP A 17 15.76 10.69 -8.44
C ASP A 17 16.14 9.64 -9.51
N PRO A 18 17.18 9.89 -10.33
CA PRO A 18 17.58 9.01 -11.41
C PRO A 18 18.16 7.65 -10.94
N GLN A 19 18.52 7.51 -9.65
CA GLN A 19 18.96 6.26 -9.03
C GLN A 19 17.80 5.42 -8.48
N ALA A 20 16.58 5.98 -8.42
CA ALA A 20 15.42 5.26 -7.90
C ALA A 20 15.06 4.07 -8.81
N GLY A 21 15.25 2.87 -8.28
CA GLY A 21 14.87 1.60 -8.90
C GLY A 21 13.52 1.07 -8.38
N LEU A 22 13.13 -0.12 -8.85
CA LEU A 22 11.95 -0.83 -8.34
C LEU A 22 12.06 -1.08 -6.81
N GLY A 23 13.27 -1.36 -6.33
CA GLY A 23 13.52 -1.59 -4.90
C GLY A 23 13.29 -0.36 -4.03
N THR A 24 13.66 0.85 -4.48
CA THR A 24 13.46 2.10 -3.73
C THR A 24 11.99 2.44 -3.59
N LEU A 25 11.22 2.23 -4.67
CA LEU A 25 9.77 2.39 -4.65
C LEU A 25 9.09 1.40 -3.71
N ILE A 26 9.45 0.12 -3.81
CA ILE A 26 8.92 -0.92 -2.93
C ILE A 26 9.31 -0.63 -1.48
N ALA A 27 10.54 -0.16 -1.22
CA ALA A 27 10.99 0.21 0.12
C ALA A 27 10.22 1.42 0.68
N LEU A 28 9.85 2.40 -0.15
CA LEU A 28 8.97 3.51 0.25
C LEU A 28 7.53 3.06 0.50
N LEU A 29 7.03 2.12 -0.31
CA LEU A 29 5.69 1.57 -0.19
C LEU A 29 5.56 0.55 0.95
N LEU A 30 6.66 -0.10 1.35
CA LEU A 30 6.71 -1.10 2.41
C LEU A 30 6.12 -0.61 3.74
N PRO A 31 6.56 0.53 4.31
CA PRO A 31 6.00 1.04 5.56
C PRO A 31 4.53 1.43 5.39
N TYR A 32 4.13 1.95 4.23
CA TYR A 32 2.72 2.28 3.95
C TYR A 32 1.84 1.03 3.95
N CYS A 33 2.27 -0.05 3.28
CA CYS A 33 1.57 -1.32 3.28
C CYS A 33 1.47 -1.93 4.67
N MET A 34 2.53 -1.82 5.49
CA MET A 34 2.53 -2.28 6.88
C MET A 34 1.49 -1.53 7.72
N TRP A 35 1.44 -0.20 7.61
CA TRP A 35 0.42 0.61 8.29
C TRP A 35 -0.99 0.29 7.80
N ALA A 36 -1.18 0.18 6.49
CA ALA A 36 -2.48 -0.17 5.91
C ALA A 36 -2.96 -1.54 6.41
N LEU A 37 -2.07 -2.54 6.46
CA LEU A 37 -2.38 -3.86 7.02
C LEU A 37 -2.81 -3.76 8.48
N VAL A 38 -2.00 -3.12 9.33
CA VAL A 38 -2.30 -2.99 10.76
C VAL A 38 -3.61 -2.24 10.99
N LEU A 39 -3.81 -1.12 10.29
CA LEU A 39 -5.01 -0.30 10.42
C LEU A 39 -6.26 -1.05 9.93
N TRP A 40 -6.13 -1.80 8.84
CA TRP A 40 -7.22 -2.60 8.29
C TRP A 40 -7.60 -3.77 9.20
N THR A 41 -6.60 -4.50 9.71
CA THR A 41 -6.83 -5.57 10.68
C THR A 41 -7.44 -5.02 11.96
N ALA A 42 -6.94 -3.90 12.48
CA ALA A 42 -7.51 -3.25 13.66
C ALA A 42 -8.96 -2.80 13.42
N PHE A 43 -9.27 -2.27 12.23
CA PHE A 43 -10.62 -1.92 11.84
C PHE A 43 -11.56 -3.13 11.83
N LEU A 44 -11.13 -4.24 11.23
CA LEU A 44 -11.91 -5.49 11.21
C LEU A 44 -12.10 -6.08 12.61
N VAL A 45 -11.07 -6.04 13.47
CA VAL A 45 -11.15 -6.54 14.85
C VAL A 45 -12.07 -5.66 15.70
N ALA A 46 -11.93 -4.34 15.61
CA ALA A 46 -12.82 -3.40 16.28
C ALA A 46 -14.26 -3.61 15.82
N TRP A 47 -14.47 -3.81 14.52
CA TRP A 47 -15.79 -4.08 13.98
C TRP A 47 -16.37 -5.41 14.49
N ASN A 48 -15.56 -6.48 14.48
CA ASN A 48 -15.97 -7.78 15.02
C ASN A 48 -16.36 -7.69 16.50
N ALA A 49 -15.62 -6.91 17.29
CA ALA A 49 -15.90 -6.68 18.70
C ALA A 49 -17.14 -5.81 18.96
N LEU A 50 -17.51 -4.93 18.03
CA LEU A 50 -18.72 -4.10 18.15
C LEU A 50 -20.01 -4.86 17.77
N GLU A 51 -19.93 -6.12 17.31
CA GLU A 51 -21.06 -6.95 16.85
C GLU A 51 -21.99 -6.24 15.85
N ILE A 52 -21.49 -5.19 15.17
CA ILE A 52 -22.27 -4.45 14.19
C ILE A 52 -22.47 -5.37 12.97
N PRO A 53 -23.71 -5.66 12.55
CA PRO A 53 -23.94 -6.48 11.38
C PRO A 53 -23.32 -5.78 10.17
N LEU A 54 -22.27 -6.40 9.61
CA LEU A 54 -21.57 -5.94 8.39
C LEU A 54 -22.45 -5.98 7.14
N GLY A 55 -23.67 -6.47 7.29
CA GLY A 55 -24.68 -6.66 6.28
C GLY A 55 -25.77 -7.55 6.89
N THR A 56 -27.03 -7.25 6.57
CA THR A 56 -28.16 -8.16 6.79
C THR A 56 -28.03 -9.41 5.96
#